data_AF-A0A0L6VQ80-F1
#
_entry.id   AF-A0A0L6VQ80-F1
#
_cell.length_a   1.000
_cell.length_b   1.000
_cell.length_c   1.000
_cell.angle_alpha   90.00
_cell.angle_beta   90.00
_cell.angle_gamma   90.00
#
_symmetry.space_group_name_H-M   'P 1'
#
loop_
_entity.id
_entity.type
_entity.pdbx_description
1 polymer ?
#
loop_
_entity_poly.entity_id
_entity_poly.type
_entity_poly.pdbx_seq_one_letter_code
_entity_poly.pdbx_strand_id
1 'polypeptide(L)'
;QSFHTTPPTPSSSSDAFPNTMDALNTRIDKVMRMMTEERTQHLATEETLQQTQARLNAQQHPAPAPTPNPIKLAKPQSFDGTRGAAVEVFVAQIALHAITYPECFPTNASKVAFTALFMGDYAASWCQP
;
A
#
# COMPACT_ATOMS: atom_id res chain seq x y z
N GLN A 1 71.88 -49.31 49.83
CA GLN A 1 70.95 -49.92 48.87
C GLN A 1 69.80 -48.95 48.70
N SER A 2 69.76 -48.27 47.57
CA SER A 2 68.97 -47.04 47.37
C SER A 2 67.66 -47.36 46.65
N PHE A 3 66.55 -46.91 47.24
CA PHE A 3 65.20 -47.06 46.69
C PHE A 3 64.99 -46.09 45.52
N HIS A 4 64.70 -46.63 44.33
CA HIS A 4 64.29 -45.83 43.17
C HIS A 4 62.76 -45.78 43.13
N THR A 5 62.21 -44.62 43.46
CA THR A 5 60.79 -44.28 43.27
C THR A 5 60.59 -43.82 41.82
N THR A 6 59.75 -44.51 41.06
CA THR A 6 59.31 -44.09 39.72
C THR A 6 58.33 -42.92 39.81
N PRO A 7 58.39 -41.93 38.89
CA PRO A 7 57.42 -40.83 38.86
C PRO A 7 56.12 -41.27 38.15
N PRO A 8 54.96 -40.69 38.49
CA PRO A 8 53.74 -40.95 37.75
C PRO A 8 53.77 -40.22 36.41
N THR A 9 53.32 -40.91 35.36
CA THR A 9 53.05 -40.34 34.04
C THR A 9 51.89 -39.36 34.14
N PRO A 10 51.98 -38.12 33.61
CA PRO A 10 50.80 -37.28 33.51
C PRO A 10 49.88 -37.88 32.44
N SER A 11 48.71 -38.37 32.86
CA SER A 11 47.61 -38.67 31.94
C SER A 11 47.17 -37.36 31.31
N SER A 12 47.58 -37.15 30.06
CA SER A 12 47.09 -36.05 29.23
C SER A 12 45.64 -36.35 28.87
N SER A 13 44.73 -35.89 29.73
CA SER A 13 43.31 -35.75 29.41
C SER A 13 43.19 -34.63 28.37
N SER A 14 43.49 -34.96 27.12
CA SER A 14 43.13 -34.13 25.98
C SER A 14 41.65 -34.33 25.71
N ASP A 15 40.82 -33.86 26.65
CA ASP A 15 39.46 -33.49 26.34
C ASP A 15 39.57 -32.40 25.27
N ALA A 16 39.27 -32.79 24.03
CA ALA A 16 39.32 -31.92 22.88
C ALA A 16 38.31 -30.79 23.08
N PHE A 17 38.76 -29.67 23.65
CA PHE A 17 38.03 -28.43 23.56
C PHE A 17 37.84 -28.12 22.07
N PRO A 18 36.60 -28.03 21.57
CA PRO A 18 36.38 -27.68 20.17
C PRO A 18 37.08 -26.34 19.91
N ASN A 19 37.91 -26.30 18.86
CA ASN A 19 38.64 -25.11 18.46
C ASN A 19 37.64 -23.95 18.28
N THR A 20 37.68 -23.00 19.21
CA THR A 20 36.79 -21.83 19.26
C THR A 20 36.82 -21.01 17.97
N MET A 21 37.96 -20.99 17.26
CA MET A 21 38.09 -20.29 15.98
C MET A 21 37.36 -21.01 14.84
N ASP A 22 37.33 -22.35 14.83
CA ASP A 22 36.60 -23.11 13.81
C ASP A 22 35.08 -22.94 13.96
N ALA A 23 34.61 -22.87 15.20
CA ALA A 23 33.20 -22.58 15.49
C ALA A 23 32.80 -21.16 15.03
N LEU A 24 33.70 -20.18 15.18
CA LEU A 24 33.49 -18.81 14.70
C LEU A 24 33.47 -18.73 13.17
N ASN A 25 34.45 -19.35 12.50
CA ASN A 25 34.51 -19.40 11.04
C ASN A 25 33.27 -20.07 10.44
N THR A 26 32.83 -21.18 11.03
CA THR A 26 31.59 -21.88 10.63
C THR A 26 30.37 -20.96 10.70
N ARG A 27 30.29 -20.12 11.75
CA ARG A 27 29.18 -19.18 11.91
C ARG A 27 29.23 -18.04 10.90
N ILE A 28 30.42 -17.58 10.53
CA ILE A 28 30.62 -16.57 9.47
C ILE A 28 30.21 -17.15 8.09
N ASP A 29 30.66 -18.36 7.76
CA ASP A 29 30.32 -19.03 6.50
C ASP A 29 28.82 -19.28 6.36
N LYS A 30 28.15 -19.63 7.48
CA LYS A 30 26.70 -19.79 7.51
C LYS A 30 25.98 -18.49 7.19
N VAL A 31 26.41 -17.36 7.74
CA VAL A 31 25.80 -16.05 7.45
C VAL A 31 26.04 -15.64 6.00
N MET A 32 27.27 -15.83 5.49
CA MET A 32 27.60 -15.51 4.10
C MET A 32 26.76 -16.32 3.10
N ARG A 33 26.55 -17.60 3.38
CA ARG A 33 25.67 -18.46 2.60
C ARG A 33 24.22 -17.96 2.59
N MET A 34 23.65 -17.70 3.78
CA MET A 34 22.27 -17.23 3.90
C MET A 34 22.06 -15.88 3.20
N MET A 35 23.03 -14.97 3.29
CA MET A 35 22.96 -13.68 2.61
C MET A 35 22.99 -13.84 1.08
N THR A 36 23.76 -14.82 0.59
CA THR A 36 23.80 -15.13 -0.84
C THR A 36 22.46 -15.73 -1.30
N GLU A 37 21.90 -16.65 -0.52
CA GLU A 37 20.60 -17.27 -0.80
C GLU A 37 19.44 -16.25 -0.77
N GLU A 38 19.44 -15.33 0.19
CA GLU A 38 18.46 -14.23 0.28
C GLU A 38 18.57 -13.30 -0.93
N ARG A 39 19.78 -12.89 -1.27
CA ARG A 39 20.01 -12.03 -2.45
C ARG A 39 19.55 -12.70 -3.73
N THR A 40 19.85 -13.99 -3.94
CA THR A 40 19.39 -14.72 -5.12
C THR A 40 17.87 -14.81 -5.18
N GLN A 41 17.20 -15.04 -4.05
CA GLN A 41 15.74 -15.08 -4.00
C GLN A 41 15.11 -13.70 -4.26
N HIS A 42 15.70 -12.64 -3.71
CA HIS A 42 15.24 -11.27 -3.95
C HIS A 42 15.33 -10.93 -5.45
N LEU A 43 16.48 -11.22 -6.07
CA LEU A 43 16.67 -10.99 -7.51
C LEU A 43 15.68 -11.79 -8.36
N ALA A 44 15.44 -13.06 -8.05
CA ALA A 44 14.47 -13.89 -8.78
C ALA A 44 13.03 -13.35 -8.64
N THR A 45 12.69 -12.85 -7.46
CA THR A 45 11.37 -12.25 -7.19
C THR A 45 11.20 -10.93 -7.94
N GLU A 46 12.23 -10.08 -7.93
CA GLU A 46 12.22 -8.81 -8.67
C GLU A 46 12.17 -9.03 -10.19
N GLU A 47 12.91 -10.00 -10.72
CA GLU A 47 12.86 -10.37 -12.14
C GLU A 47 11.45 -10.85 -12.52
N THR A 48 10.84 -11.69 -11.70
CA THR A 48 9.48 -12.19 -11.93
C THR A 48 8.45 -11.05 -11.93
N LEU A 49 8.61 -10.08 -11.03
CA LEU A 49 7.76 -8.89 -10.99
C LEU A 49 7.94 -8.05 -12.26
N GLN A 50 9.18 -7.73 -12.63
CA GLN A 50 9.47 -6.97 -13.84
C GLN A 50 8.96 -7.67 -15.10
N GLN A 51 9.15 -8.99 -15.21
CA GLN A 51 8.65 -9.77 -16.33
C GLN A 51 7.12 -9.75 -16.38
N THR A 52 6.45 -9.92 -15.24
CA THR A 52 4.98 -9.84 -15.16
C THR A 52 4.49 -8.46 -15.57
N GLN A 53 5.13 -7.40 -15.11
CA GLN A 53 4.80 -6.03 -15.48
C GLN A 53 5.02 -5.76 -16.97
N ALA A 54 6.12 -6.25 -17.54
CA ALA A 54 6.41 -6.15 -18.97
C ALA A 54 5.37 -6.92 -19.80
N ARG A 55 4.91 -8.10 -19.34
CA ARG A 55 3.85 -8.86 -20.00
C ARG A 55 2.50 -8.13 -19.97
N LEU A 56 2.13 -7.53 -18.84
CA LEU A 56 0.93 -6.71 -18.73
C LEU A 56 0.99 -5.49 -19.66
N ASN A 57 2.14 -4.82 -19.72
CA ASN A 57 2.36 -3.65 -20.58
C ASN A 57 2.34 -4.03 -22.07
N ALA A 58 2.97 -5.15 -22.45
CA ALA A 58 2.95 -5.66 -23.83
C ALA A 58 1.55 -6.12 -24.28
N GLN A 59 0.69 -6.52 -23.33
CA GLN A 59 -0.73 -6.82 -23.58
C GLN A 59 -1.61 -5.56 -23.65
N GLN A 60 -1.14 -4.41 -23.18
CA GLN A 60 -1.77 -3.12 -23.43
C GLN A 60 -1.44 -2.66 -24.86
N HIS A 61 -1.96 -3.36 -25.86
CA HIS A 61 -2.25 -2.69 -27.12
C HIS A 61 -3.29 -1.61 -26.80
N PRO A 62 -3.12 -0.34 -27.20
CA PRO A 62 -4.17 0.65 -27.04
C PRO A 62 -5.30 0.28 -28.00
N ALA A 63 -6.18 -0.62 -27.56
CA ALA A 63 -7.57 -0.54 -27.99
C ALA A 63 -8.04 0.85 -27.60
N PRO A 64 -8.76 1.59 -28.47
CA PRO A 64 -9.37 2.84 -28.09
C PRO A 64 -10.13 2.56 -26.78
N ALA A 65 -9.71 3.20 -25.69
CA ALA A 65 -10.45 3.10 -24.45
C ALA A 65 -11.88 3.50 -24.80
N PRO A 66 -12.90 2.67 -24.49
CA PRO A 66 -14.27 3.10 -24.69
C PRO A 66 -14.39 4.41 -23.94
N THR A 67 -14.70 5.48 -24.67
CA THR A 67 -14.95 6.79 -24.10
C THR A 67 -15.89 6.55 -22.93
N PRO A 68 -15.54 6.92 -21.68
CA PRO A 68 -16.41 6.69 -20.55
C PRO A 68 -17.75 7.30 -20.93
N ASN A 69 -18.77 6.46 -21.12
CA ASN A 69 -20.11 6.96 -21.36
C ASN A 69 -20.41 7.76 -20.09
N PRO A 70 -20.52 9.10 -20.16
CA PRO A 70 -20.73 9.87 -18.95
C PRO A 70 -22.03 9.36 -18.37
N ILE A 71 -21.96 8.78 -17.17
CA ILE A 71 -23.15 8.32 -16.43
C ILE A 71 -24.04 9.55 -16.37
N LYS A 72 -25.16 9.55 -17.11
CA LYS A 72 -26.08 10.69 -17.15
C LYS A 72 -26.89 10.65 -15.87
N LEU A 73 -26.43 11.38 -14.87
CA LEU A 73 -27.23 11.59 -13.68
C LEU A 73 -28.37 12.54 -14.00
N ALA A 74 -29.55 12.27 -13.43
CA ALA A 74 -30.68 13.19 -13.49
C ALA A 74 -30.33 14.50 -12.79
N LYS A 75 -30.86 15.61 -13.30
CA LYS A 75 -30.73 16.93 -12.66
C LYS A 75 -31.22 16.84 -11.20
N PRO A 76 -30.53 17.45 -10.22
CA PRO A 76 -30.97 17.46 -8.83
C PRO A 76 -32.31 18.17 -8.71
N GLN A 77 -33.13 17.68 -7.78
CA GLN A 77 -34.36 18.36 -7.43
C GLN A 77 -34.04 19.64 -6.65
N SER A 78 -34.83 20.71 -6.87
CA SER A 78 -34.73 21.90 -6.04
C SER A 78 -35.16 21.62 -4.60
N PHE A 79 -34.48 22.23 -3.64
CA PHE A 79 -34.77 22.11 -2.21
C PHE A 79 -35.45 23.37 -1.70
N ASP A 80 -36.63 23.22 -1.11
CA ASP A 80 -37.49 24.30 -0.62
C ASP A 80 -37.16 24.76 0.81
N GLY A 81 -36.24 24.07 1.50
CA GLY A 81 -35.90 24.33 2.90
C GLY A 81 -36.55 23.35 3.89
N THR A 82 -37.25 22.32 3.42
CA THR A 82 -37.89 21.31 4.27
C THR A 82 -36.86 20.58 5.14
N ARG A 83 -37.05 20.61 6.46
CA ARG A 83 -36.17 19.94 7.44
C ARG A 83 -36.40 18.43 7.49
N GLY A 84 -35.45 17.70 8.07
CA GLY A 84 -35.52 16.25 8.23
C GLY A 84 -35.00 15.53 6.98
N ALA A 85 -35.52 14.34 6.67
CA ALA A 85 -35.00 13.47 5.61
C ALA A 85 -34.84 14.15 4.23
N ALA A 86 -35.66 15.16 3.93
CA ALA A 86 -35.56 15.92 2.69
C ALA A 86 -34.18 16.60 2.50
N VAL A 87 -33.57 17.13 3.58
CA VAL A 87 -32.24 17.76 3.49
C VAL A 87 -31.15 16.72 3.23
N GLU A 88 -31.27 15.52 3.82
CA GLU A 88 -30.30 14.45 3.62
C GLU A 88 -30.33 13.93 2.17
N VAL A 89 -31.53 13.74 1.61
CA VAL A 89 -31.70 13.34 0.21
C VAL A 89 -31.12 14.41 -0.73
N PHE A 90 -31.39 15.68 -0.47
CA PHE A 90 -30.84 16.78 -1.27
C PHE A 90 -29.31 16.79 -1.22
N VAL A 91 -28.71 16.72 -0.03
CA VAL A 91 -27.25 16.69 0.13
C VAL A 91 -26.63 15.48 -0.57
N ALA A 92 -27.25 14.31 -0.47
CA ALA A 92 -26.79 13.10 -1.15
C ALA A 92 -26.80 13.25 -2.69
N GLN A 93 -27.85 13.87 -3.26
CA GLN A 93 -27.93 14.13 -4.71
C GLN A 93 -26.83 15.10 -5.18
N ILE A 94 -26.61 16.19 -4.45
CA ILE A 94 -25.55 17.16 -4.76
C ILE A 94 -24.17 16.52 -4.66
N ALA A 95 -23.92 15.75 -3.61
CA ALA A 95 -22.64 15.04 -3.42
C ALA A 95 -22.39 14.04 -4.55
N LEU A 96 -23.41 13.26 -4.95
CA LEU A 96 -23.31 12.30 -6.03
C LEU A 96 -22.96 12.98 -7.37
N HIS A 97 -23.55 14.13 -7.66
CA HIS A 97 -23.18 14.94 -8.82
C HIS A 97 -21.73 15.45 -8.78
N ALA A 98 -21.29 15.94 -7.62
CA ALA A 98 -19.92 16.44 -7.47
C ALA A 98 -18.87 15.33 -7.66
N ILE A 99 -19.16 14.11 -7.19
CA ILE A 99 -18.29 12.94 -7.35
C ILE A 99 -18.29 12.43 -8.79
N THR A 100 -19.42 12.49 -9.48
CA THR A 100 -19.55 11.98 -10.86
C THR A 100 -18.93 12.90 -11.90
N TYR A 101 -18.91 14.21 -11.63
CA TYR A 101 -18.35 15.22 -12.53
C TYR A 101 -17.29 16.08 -11.82
N PRO A 102 -16.18 15.50 -11.35
CA PRO A 102 -15.18 16.23 -10.56
C PRO A 102 -14.58 17.41 -11.34
N GLU A 103 -14.42 17.28 -12.65
CA GLU A 103 -13.92 18.34 -13.55
C GLU A 103 -14.84 19.58 -13.59
N CYS A 104 -16.14 19.41 -13.35
CA CYS A 104 -17.08 20.53 -13.26
C CYS A 104 -17.03 21.24 -11.89
N PHE A 105 -16.44 20.60 -10.87
CA PHE A 105 -16.43 21.08 -9.50
C PHE A 105 -15.01 21.12 -8.88
N PRO A 106 -14.04 21.84 -9.51
CA PRO A 106 -12.64 21.83 -9.08
C PRO A 106 -12.40 22.55 -7.75
N THR A 107 -13.34 23.37 -7.29
CA THR A 107 -13.19 24.16 -6.05
C THR A 107 -14.40 23.99 -5.13
N ASN A 108 -14.22 24.24 -3.84
CA ASN A 108 -15.35 24.29 -2.90
C ASN A 108 -16.35 25.40 -3.28
N ALA A 109 -15.86 26.50 -3.86
CA ALA A 109 -16.71 27.58 -4.34
C ALA A 109 -17.67 27.12 -5.46
N SER A 110 -17.19 26.34 -6.44
CA SER A 110 -18.06 25.84 -7.51
C SER A 110 -19.08 24.80 -7.01
N LYS A 111 -18.74 24.01 -5.99
CA LYS A 111 -19.69 23.11 -5.31
C LYS A 111 -20.79 23.87 -4.57
N VAL A 112 -20.43 24.94 -3.84
CA VAL A 112 -21.39 25.79 -3.14
C VAL A 112 -22.27 26.55 -4.12
N ALA A 113 -21.70 27.16 -5.15
CA ALA A 113 -22.45 27.85 -6.20
C ALA A 113 -23.44 26.91 -6.89
N PHE A 114 -23.02 25.68 -7.19
CA PHE A 114 -23.92 24.67 -7.74
C PHE A 114 -25.06 24.32 -6.78
N THR A 115 -24.77 24.11 -5.50
CA THR A 115 -25.80 23.83 -4.48
C THR A 115 -26.81 24.97 -4.40
N ALA A 116 -26.34 26.22 -4.44
CA ALA A 116 -27.18 27.42 -4.40
C ALA A 116 -28.15 27.51 -5.59
N LEU A 117 -27.77 27.02 -6.78
CA LEU A 117 -28.66 26.97 -7.95
C LEU A 117 -29.88 26.07 -7.75
N PHE A 118 -29.84 25.17 -6.77
CA PHE A 118 -30.96 24.27 -6.43
C PHE A 118 -31.67 24.66 -5.14
N MET A 119 -31.29 25.77 -4.49
CA MET A 119 -32.10 26.33 -3.40
C MET A 119 -33.32 27.05 -3.98
N GLY A 120 -34.50 26.52 -3.70
CA GLY A 120 -35.79 27.07 -4.13
C GLY A 120 -36.55 27.71 -2.97
N ASP A 121 -37.59 28.48 -3.32
CA ASP A 121 -38.57 29.04 -2.39
C ASP A 121 -37.94 29.71 -1.14
N TYR A 122 -38.32 29.25 0.05
CA TYR A 122 -37.80 29.77 1.32
C TYR A 122 -36.29 29.60 1.43
N ALA A 123 -35.73 28.48 0.98
CA ALA A 123 -34.28 28.26 1.00
C ALA A 123 -33.52 29.23 0.09
N ALA A 124 -34.13 29.74 -0.99
CA ALA A 124 -33.48 30.72 -1.85
C ALA A 124 -33.12 32.02 -1.11
N SER A 125 -33.87 32.38 -0.05
CA SER A 125 -33.55 33.53 0.81
C SER A 125 -32.21 33.38 1.54
N TRP A 126 -31.70 32.16 1.70
CA TRP A 126 -30.40 31.91 2.35
C TRP A 126 -29.21 32.19 1.42
N CYS A 127 -29.46 32.26 0.10
CA CYS A 127 -28.43 32.52 -0.91
C CYS A 127 -28.41 33.98 -1.39
N GLN A 128 -29.22 34.85 -0.79
CA GLN A 128 -29.24 36.27 -1.14
C GLN A 128 -28.03 36.99 -0.51
N PRO A 129 -27.31 37.84 -1.26
CA PRO A 129 -26.23 38.67 -0.73
C PRO A 129 -26.67 39.64 0.37
#